data_AF-A0A1A7WF13-F1
#
_entry.id   AF-A0A1A7WF13-F1
#
_cell.length_a   1.000
_cell.length_b   1.000
_cell.length_c   1.000
_cell.angle_alpha   90.00
_cell.angle_beta   90.00
_cell.angle_gamma   90.00
#
_symmetry.space_group_name_H-M   'P 1'
#
loop_
_entity.id
_entity.type
_entity.pdbx_description
1 polymer ?
#
loop_
_entity_poly.entity_id
_entity_poly.type
_entity_poly.pdbx_seq_one_letter_code
_entity_poly.pdbx_strand_id
1 'polypeptide(L)' 'MVMAEGTAVLRRNRPGTKAKDFYNWPDESFEEMDSTLAVQQYIQQNIRSDCSNIDKILEPPEGQDEGVWKYEHL' A
#
# COMPACT_ATOMS: atom_id res chain seq x y z
N MET A 1 0.61 32.32 -8.59
CA MET A 1 1.00 31.08 -9.29
C MET A 1 0.05 30.01 -8.80
N VAL A 2 -0.84 29.50 -9.66
CA VAL A 2 -1.79 28.45 -9.29
C VAL A 2 -0.96 27.18 -9.09
N MET A 3 -0.93 26.68 -7.85
CA MET A 3 -0.40 25.34 -7.58
C MET A 3 -1.39 24.38 -8.24
N ALA A 4 -1.03 23.80 -9.38
CA ALA A 4 -1.80 22.70 -9.94
C ALA A 4 -1.84 21.60 -8.88
N GLU A 5 -3.04 21.11 -8.56
CA GLU A 5 -3.24 19.94 -7.69
C GLU A 5 -2.24 18.86 -8.09
N GLY A 6 -1.48 18.38 -7.10
CA GLY A 6 -0.38 17.44 -7.30
C GLY A 6 -0.83 16.27 -8.17
N THR A 7 -0.03 15.94 -9.18
CA THR A 7 -0.36 14.88 -10.12
C THR A 7 -0.62 13.59 -9.36
N ALA A 8 -1.84 13.06 -9.43
CA ALA A 8 -2.22 11.83 -8.73
C ALA A 8 -1.20 10.72 -8.97
N VAL A 9 -0.72 10.09 -7.90
CA VAL A 9 0.28 9.01 -7.98
C VAL A 9 -0.38 7.77 -8.57
N LEU A 10 -0.10 7.49 -9.83
CA LEU A 10 -0.61 6.29 -10.51
C LEU A 10 0.20 5.05 -10.06
N ARG A 11 -0.36 4.26 -9.15
CA ARG A 11 0.22 3.00 -8.64
C ARG A 11 0.13 1.84 -9.64
N ARG A 12 0.73 2.00 -10.82
CA ARG A 12 0.85 0.95 -11.85
C ARG A 12 2.23 0.94 -12.51
N ASN A 13 2.74 -0.25 -12.82
CA ASN A 13 3.94 -0.38 -13.64
C ASN A 13 3.59 -0.10 -15.11
N ARG A 14 4.42 0.66 -15.81
CA ARG A 14 4.25 0.94 -17.24
C ARG A 14 4.97 -0.12 -18.08
N PRO A 15 4.59 -0.33 -19.34
CA PRO A 15 5.39 -1.14 -20.25
C PRO A 15 6.86 -0.67 -20.25
N GLY A 16 7.79 -1.59 -19.99
CA GLY A 16 9.21 -1.29 -19.89
C GLY A 16 9.71 -0.79 -18.51
N THR A 17 8.88 -0.79 -17.47
CA THR A 17 9.34 -0.56 -16.09
C THR A 17 10.48 -1.53 -15.75
N LYS A 18 11.62 -1.00 -15.31
CA LYS A 18 12.77 -1.80 -14.90
C LYS A 18 12.45 -2.53 -13.61
N ALA A 19 13.07 -3.69 -13.39
CA ALA A 19 12.88 -4.48 -12.16
C ALA A 19 13.11 -3.66 -10.88
N LYS A 20 14.12 -2.78 -10.86
CA LYS A 20 14.41 -1.90 -9.71
C LYS A 20 13.35 -0.83 -9.43
N ASP A 21 12.51 -0.51 -10.41
CA ASP A 21 11.47 0.51 -10.33
C ASP A 21 10.07 -0.13 -10.21
N PHE A 22 10.00 -1.46 -10.22
CA PHE A 22 8.77 -2.23 -10.19
C PHE A 22 8.15 -2.19 -8.79
N TYR A 23 6.88 -1.79 -8.70
CA TYR A 23 6.16 -1.62 -7.42
C TYR A 23 6.78 -0.59 -6.46
N ASN A 24 7.71 0.23 -6.93
CA ASN A 24 8.43 1.22 -6.10
C ASN A 24 7.67 2.56 -6.04
N TRP A 25 6.39 2.50 -5.69
CA TRP A 25 5.58 3.69 -5.47
C TRP A 25 5.76 4.20 -4.03
N PRO A 26 5.58 5.51 -3.77
CA PRO A 26 5.57 6.03 -2.40
C PRO A 26 4.50 5.35 -1.55
N ASP A 27 4.83 5.12 -0.29
CA ASP A 27 3.89 4.64 0.72
C ASP A 27 2.73 5.63 0.87
N GLU A 28 1.55 5.10 1.13
CA GLU A 28 0.32 5.83 1.44
C GLU A 28 -0.18 5.41 2.81
N SER A 29 -0.81 6.35 3.53
CA SER A 29 -1.47 6.02 4.78
C SER A 29 -2.70 5.17 4.52
N PHE A 30 -3.08 4.29 5.45
CA PHE A 30 -4.25 3.44 5.27
C PHE A 30 -5.53 4.27 5.03
N GLU A 31 -5.65 5.43 5.67
CA GLU A 31 -6.80 6.34 5.55
C GLU A 31 -6.93 6.96 4.14
N GLU A 32 -5.82 7.10 3.41
CA GLU A 32 -5.80 7.67 2.06
C GLU A 32 -6.01 6.60 0.97
N MET A 33 -5.98 5.30 1.32
CA MET A 33 -6.18 4.20 0.38
C MET A 33 -7.65 4.07 -0.03
N ASP A 34 -8.05 4.78 -1.10
CA ASP A 34 -9.39 4.69 -1.68
C ASP A 34 -9.50 3.49 -2.66
N SER A 35 -9.56 2.27 -2.11
CA SER A 35 -9.71 1.05 -2.89
C SER A 35 -10.47 -0.04 -2.14
N THR A 36 -11.25 -0.84 -2.86
CA THR A 36 -11.84 -2.07 -2.30
C THR A 36 -10.78 -3.08 -1.84
N LEU A 37 -9.51 -2.90 -2.26
CA LEU A 37 -8.38 -3.75 -1.87
C LEU A 37 -7.42 -3.02 -0.90
N ALA A 38 -7.87 -1.95 -0.22
CA ALA A 38 -7.02 -1.15 0.67
C ALA A 38 -6.25 -2.00 1.70
N VAL A 39 -6.91 -2.98 2.31
CA VAL A 39 -6.28 -3.89 3.29
C VAL A 39 -5.13 -4.68 2.67
N GLN A 40 -5.35 -5.31 1.53
CA GLN A 40 -4.31 -6.05 0.80
C GLN A 40 -3.16 -5.14 0.37
N GLN A 41 -3.49 -3.93 -0.10
CA GLN A 41 -2.49 -2.95 -0.52
C GLN A 41 -1.59 -2.53 0.65
N TYR A 42 -2.18 -2.29 1.82
CA TYR A 42 -1.46 -1.94 3.04
C TYR A 42 -0.52 -3.07 3.51
N ILE A 43 -0.99 -4.32 3.53
CA ILE A 43 -0.17 -5.49 3.85
C ILE A 43 1.03 -5.59 2.90
N GLN A 44 0.77 -5.49 1.59
CA GLN A 44 1.82 -5.57 0.56
C GLN A 44 2.80 -4.40 0.63
N GLN A 45 2.36 -3.21 1.04
CA GLN A 45 3.21 -2.06 1.29
C GLN A 45 4.17 -2.32 2.45
N ASN A 46 3.65 -2.82 3.59
CA ASN A 46 4.47 -3.14 4.76
C ASN A 46 5.50 -4.24 4.45
N ILE A 47 5.11 -5.29 3.72
CA ILE A 47 6.04 -6.35 3.28
C ILE A 47 7.15 -5.81 2.38
N ARG A 48 6.83 -4.90 1.44
CA ARG A 48 7.84 -4.29 0.56
C ARG A 48 8.77 -3.34 1.32
N SER A 49 8.25 -2.65 2.33
CA SER A 49 9.02 -1.75 3.19
C SER A 49 10.07 -2.54 3.99
N ASP A 50 9.66 -3.61 4.67
CA ASP A 50 10.55 -4.53 5.38
C ASP A 50 9.87 -5.88 5.59
N CYS A 51 10.21 -6.89 4.79
CA CYS A 51 9.62 -8.23 4.88
C CYS A 51 10.03 -9.00 6.15
N SER A 52 11.03 -8.53 6.90
CA SER A 52 11.47 -9.14 8.14
C SER A 52 10.74 -8.59 9.37
N ASN A 53 10.08 -7.44 9.25
CA ASN A 53 9.33 -6.81 10.32
C ASN A 53 7.91 -7.41 10.43
N ILE A 54 7.85 -8.64 10.93
CA ILE A 54 6.61 -9.41 11.06
C ILE A 54 5.60 -8.70 11.96
N ASP A 55 6.07 -8.08 13.05
CA ASP A 55 5.20 -7.37 13.99
C ASP A 55 4.43 -6.25 13.28
N LYS A 56 5.12 -5.42 12.48
CA LYS A 56 4.49 -4.36 11.68
C LYS A 56 3.56 -4.91 10.60
N ILE A 57 3.90 -6.03 9.98
CA ILE A 57 3.07 -6.63 8.91
C ILE A 57 1.75 -7.15 9.49
N LEU A 58 1.78 -7.72 10.69
CA LEU A 58 0.60 -8.33 11.34
C LEU A 58 -0.23 -7.35 12.18
N GLU A 59 0.29 -6.15 12.44
CA GLU A 59 -0.42 -5.08 13.16
C GLU A 59 -1.55 -4.49 12.28
N PRO A 60 -2.83 -4.68 12.65
CA PRO A 60 -3.94 -4.11 11.89
C PRO A 60 -4.01 -2.58 12.04
N PRO A 61 -4.41 -1.84 10.99
CA PRO A 61 -4.75 -0.44 11.11
C PRO A 61 -5.83 -0.18 12.16
N GLU A 62 -5.81 1.01 12.76
CA GLU A 62 -6.82 1.41 13.74
C GLU A 62 -8.23 1.34 13.15
N GLY A 63 -9.15 0.72 13.89
CA GLY A 63 -10.56 0.58 13.48
C GLY A 63 -10.82 -0.49 12.42
N GLN A 64 -9.80 -1.21 11.92
CA GLN A 64 -9.98 -2.30 10.97
C GLN A 64 -10.61 -3.53 11.64
N ASP A 65 -11.59 -4.15 10.98
CA ASP A 65 -12.20 -5.39 11.46
C ASP A 65 -11.18 -6.54 11.46
N GLU A 66 -11.06 -7.24 12.58
CA GLU A 66 -10.09 -8.31 12.78
C GLU A 66 -10.38 -9.54 11.88
N GLY A 67 -11.65 -9.84 11.62
CA GLY A 67 -12.06 -10.94 10.76
C GLY A 67 -11.65 -10.69 9.30
N VAL A 68 -11.90 -9.49 8.81
CA VAL A 68 -11.44 -9.02 7.50
C VAL A 68 -9.91 -9.03 7.45
N TRP A 69 -9.23 -8.48 8.46
CA TRP A 69 -7.76 -8.44 8.51
C TRP A 69 -7.13 -9.84 8.37
N LYS A 70 -7.64 -10.80 9.13
CA LYS A 70 -7.20 -12.20 9.06
C LYS A 70 -7.51 -12.85 7.72
N TYR A 71 -8.69 -12.58 7.15
CA TYR A 71 -9.07 -13.11 5.85
C TYR A 71 -8.15 -12.63 4.73
N GLU A 72 -7.76 -11.35 4.75
CA GLU A 72 -6.88 -10.75 3.74
C GLU A 72 -5.41 -11.19 3.86
N HIS A 73 -5.03 -11.84 4.97
CA HIS A 73 -3.73 -12.47 5.13
C HIS A 73 -3.63 -13.90 4.56
N LEU A 74 -4.77 -14.54 4.22
CA LEU A 74 -4.83 -15.91 3.69
C LEU A 74 -4.48 -15.94 2.20
#